data_AF-A0A950NZJ0-F1
#
_entry.id   AF-A0A950NZJ0-F1
#
_cell.length_a   1.000
_cell.length_b   1.000
_cell.length_c   1.000
_cell.angle_alpha   90.00
_cell.angle_beta   90.00
_cell.angle_gamma   90.00
#
_symmetry.space_group_name_H-M   'P 1'
#
loop_
_entity.id
_entity.type
_entity.pdbx_description
1 polymer ?
#
loop_
_entity_poly.entity_id
_entity_poly.type
_entity_poly.pdbx_seq_one_letter_code
_entity_poly.pdbx_strand_id
1 'polypeptide(L)' 'MARYVELRRHTDSDGDLLTEDGVRAALEIGRGLTGAYALLVSSGAQRATQTLACFACALTEAVSGGVIVEL' A
#
# COMPACT_ATOMS: atom_id res chain seq x y z
N MET A 1 -24.97 6.33 -3.03
CA MET A 1 -23.92 5.37 -2.66
C MET A 1 -22.70 6.16 -2.20
N ALA A 2 -22.16 5.87 -1.02
CA ALA A 2 -20.93 6.50 -0.55
C ALA A 2 -19.73 5.83 -1.22
N ARG A 3 -18.75 6.62 -1.68
CA ARG A 3 -17.45 6.11 -2.14
C ARG A 3 -16.47 6.25 -0.99
N TYR A 4 -15.66 5.23 -0.76
CA TYR A 4 -14.63 5.22 0.28
C TYR A 4 -13.25 5.29 -0.37
N VAL A 5 -12.37 6.11 0.20
CA VAL A 5 -10.96 6.23 -0.18
C VAL A 5 -10.17 6.26 1.12
N GLU A 6 -9.17 5.39 1.21
CA GLU A 6 -8.20 5.40 2.31
C GLU A 6 -6.84 5.89 1.80
N LEU A 7 -6.28 6.88 2.49
CA LEU A 7 -4.98 7.47 2.14
C LEU A 7 -3.96 7.10 3.20
N ARG A 8 -2.80 6.63 2.75
CA ARG A 8 -1.67 6.27 3.61
C ARG A 8 -0.38 6.89 3.06
N ARG A 9 0.51 7.29 3.96
CA ARG A 9 1.88 7.64 3.62
C ARG A 9 2.74 6.36 3.60
N HIS A 10 3.80 6.38 2.78
CA HIS A 10 4.84 5.35 2.86
C HIS A 10 5.40 5.25 4.28
N THR A 11 5.82 4.05 4.66
CA THR A 11 6.52 3.82 5.94
C THR A 11 7.98 4.28 5.84
N ASP A 12 8.77 3.99 6.88
CA ASP A 12 10.15 4.44 6.98
C ASP A 12 11.00 4.01 5.77
N SER A 13 11.87 4.92 5.31
CA SER A 13 12.59 4.79 4.05
C SER A 13 13.96 5.45 4.11
N ASP A 14 14.96 4.80 3.52
CA ASP A 14 16.26 5.39 3.22
C ASP A 14 16.28 5.82 1.74
N GLY A 15 16.24 7.13 1.51
CA GLY A 15 16.01 7.69 0.18
C GLY A 15 14.65 7.26 -0.39
N ASP A 16 14.65 6.59 -1.54
CA ASP A 16 13.43 6.10 -2.20
C ASP A 16 13.16 4.61 -1.97
N LEU A 17 13.90 3.96 -1.08
CA LEU A 17 13.69 2.57 -0.70
C LEU A 17 13.18 2.48 0.73
N LEU A 18 12.21 1.60 0.99
CA LEU A 18 11.84 1.29 2.37
C LEU A 18 13.00 0.67 3.13
N THR A 19 13.16 1.05 4.40
CA THR A 19 14.03 0.32 5.33
C THR A 19 13.39 -1.03 5.68
N GLU A 20 14.15 -1.96 6.25
CA GLU A 20 13.59 -3.23 6.72
C GLU A 20 12.47 -3.04 7.76
N ASP A 21 12.64 -2.05 8.64
CA ASP A 21 11.63 -1.65 9.62
C ASP A 21 10.42 -1.03 8.93
N GLY A 22 10.64 -0.23 7.88
CA GLY A 22 9.59 0.29 7.02
C GLY A 22 8.75 -0.82 6.37
N VAL A 23 9.40 -1.85 5.82
CA VAL A 23 8.71 -3.02 5.24
C VAL A 23 7.88 -3.75 6.29
N ARG A 24 8.46 -4.03 7.47
CA ARG A 24 7.75 -4.71 8.56
C ARG A 24 6.53 -3.90 9.01
N ALA A 25 6.70 -2.59 9.21
CA ALA A 25 5.62 -1.70 9.57
C ALA A 25 4.51 -1.66 8.50
N ALA A 26 4.87 -1.67 7.21
CA ALA A 26 3.91 -1.66 6.13
C ALA A 26 3.09 -2.96 6.11
N LEU A 27 3.71 -4.12 6.32
CA LEU A 27 3.00 -5.40 6.43
C LEU A 27 2.03 -5.41 7.62
N GLU A 28 2.44 -4.92 8.78
CA GLU A 28 1.58 -4.85 9.97
C GLU A 28 0.39 -3.90 9.76
N ILE A 29 0.62 -2.74 9.15
CA ILE A 29 -0.47 -1.83 8.76
C ILE A 29 -1.42 -2.52 7.79
N GLY A 30 -0.88 -3.21 6.77
CA GLY A 30 -1.64 -3.93 5.76
C GLY A 30 -2.60 -4.96 6.35
N ARG A 31 -2.16 -5.72 7.37
CA ARG A 31 -2.99 -6.69 8.10
C ARG A 31 -4.18 -6.05 8.82
N GLY A 32 -4.06 -4.78 9.20
CA GLY A 32 -5.10 -4.02 9.91
C GLY A 32 -6.05 -3.23 9.01
N LEU A 33 -5.85 -3.26 7.69
CA LEU A 33 -6.73 -2.56 6.75
C LEU A 33 -8.09 -3.26 6.64
N THR A 34 -9.15 -2.47 6.41
CA THR A 34 -10.52 -2.99 6.31
C THR A 34 -10.75 -3.91 5.11
N GLY A 35 -9.84 -3.92 4.13
CA GLY A 35 -9.96 -4.73 2.92
C GLY A 35 -11.04 -4.23 1.96
N ALA A 36 -11.54 -5.14 1.12
CA ALA A 36 -12.54 -4.90 0.09
C ALA A 36 -12.21 -3.73 -0.87
N TYR A 37 -10.92 -3.46 -1.09
CA TYR A 37 -10.48 -2.43 -2.03
C TYR A 37 -10.71 -2.88 -3.46
N ALA A 38 -11.41 -2.05 -4.23
CA ALA A 38 -11.58 -2.28 -5.66
C ALA A 38 -10.30 -1.96 -6.45
N LEU A 39 -9.46 -1.05 -5.95
CA LEU A 39 -8.29 -0.54 -6.66
C LEU A 39 -7.24 -0.02 -5.66
N LEU A 40 -5.97 -0.26 -5.96
CA LEU A 40 -4.84 0.35 -5.27
C LEU A 40 -4.14 1.36 -6.19
N VAL A 41 -3.70 2.49 -5.64
CA VAL A 41 -3.05 3.57 -6.40
C VAL A 41 -1.80 4.04 -5.67
N SER A 42 -0.68 4.15 -6.40
CA SER A 42 0.58 4.72 -5.93
C SER A 42 1.11 5.76 -6.91
N SER A 43 1.96 6.66 -6.42
CA SER A 43 2.88 7.42 -7.26
C SER A 43 4.05 6.54 -7.74
N GLY A 44 4.82 7.02 -8.72
CA GLY A 44 6.05 6.41 -9.23
C GLY A 44 7.20 6.35 -8.22
N ALA A 45 7.11 7.03 -7.07
CA ALA A 45 8.07 6.90 -5.98
C ALA A 45 8.13 5.45 -5.47
N GLN A 46 9.34 4.90 -5.41
CA GLN A 46 9.55 3.49 -5.09
C GLN A 46 9.12 3.17 -3.65
N ARG A 47 9.40 4.04 -2.68
CA ARG A 47 8.98 3.84 -1.27
C ARG A 47 7.45 3.77 -1.10
N ALA A 48 6.72 4.57 -1.88
CA ALA A 48 5.25 4.55 -1.88
C ALA A 48 4.73 3.26 -2.50
N THR A 49 5.30 2.87 -3.64
CA THR A 49 4.91 1.64 -4.34
C THR A 49 5.25 0.39 -3.53
N GLN A 50 6.40 0.35 -2.85
CA GLN A 50 6.78 -0.73 -1.94
C GLN A 50 5.82 -0.82 -0.75
N THR A 51 5.43 0.32 -0.16
CA THR A 51 4.45 0.34 0.93
C THR A 51 3.11 -0.25 0.47
N LEU A 52 2.62 0.17 -0.69
CA LEU A 52 1.38 -0.33 -1.27
C LEU A 52 1.45 -1.83 -1.59
N ALA A 53 2.60 -2.30 -2.08
CA ALA A 53 2.85 -3.72 -2.33
C ALA A 53 2.82 -4.54 -1.02
N CYS A 54 3.44 -4.04 0.06
CA CYS A 54 3.35 -4.67 1.37
C CYS A 54 1.90 -4.74 1.87
N PHE A 55 1.10 -3.69 1.67
CA PHE A 55 -0.33 -3.75 1.99
C PHE A 55 -1.01 -4.85 1.19
N ALA A 56 -0.82 -4.87 -0.14
CA ALA A 56 -1.42 -5.88 -1.01
C ALA A 56 -1.06 -7.32 -0.61
N CYS A 57 0.19 -7.56 -0.20
CA CYS A 57 0.63 -8.88 0.30
C CYS A 57 -0.03 -9.29 1.63
N ALA A 58 -0.45 -8.32 2.45
CA ALA A 58 -1.02 -8.56 3.76
C ALA A 58 -2.56 -8.62 3.78
N LEU A 59 -3.22 -8.16 2.70
CA LEU A 59 -4.67 -8.23 2.56
C LEU A 59 -5.14 -9.69 2.43
N THR A 60 -6.30 -9.98 3.03
CA THR A 60 -6.95 -11.29 2.93
C THR A 60 -7.75 -11.47 1.64
N GLU A 61 -8.09 -10.37 0.98
CA GLU A 61 -8.94 -10.34 -0.22
C GLU A 61 -8.15 -9.84 -1.43
N ALA A 62 -8.43 -10.41 -2.60
CA ALA A 62 -7.87 -9.94 -3.85
C ALA A 62 -8.44 -8.57 -4.24
N VAL A 63 -7.58 -7.67 -4.71
CA VAL A 63 -7.98 -6.38 -5.25
C VAL A 63 -8.35 -6.55 -6.72
N SER A 64 -9.66 -6.58 -7.02
CA SER A 64 -10.17 -6.95 -8.35
C SER A 64 -9.75 -6.01 -9.48
N GLY A 65 -9.50 -4.73 -9.20
CA GLY A 65 -9.05 -3.74 -10.18
C GLY A 65 -7.53 -3.60 -10.28
N GLY A 66 -6.76 -4.39 -9.53
CA GLY A 66 -5.31 -4.35 -9.56
C GLY A 66 -4.69 -3.08 -8.96
N VAL A 67 -3.56 -2.66 -9.54
CA VAL A 67 -2.73 -1.57 -9.05
C VAL A 67 -2.44 -0.58 -10.17
N ILE A 68 -2.59 0.71 -9.91
CA ILE A 68 -2.14 1.80 -10.79
C ILE A 68 -0.94 2.50 -10.15
N VAL A 69 0.11 2.71 -10.94
CA VAL A 69 1.27 3.52 -10.56
C VAL A 69 1.36 4.69 -11.52
N GLU A 70 1.19 5.90 -11.01
CA GLU A 70 1.25 7.14 -11.80
C GLU A 70 2.65 7.77 -11.70
N LEU A 71 3.30 7.97 -12.84
CA LEU A 71 4.68 8.46 -12.98
C LEU A 71 4.79 9.98 -12.99
#